data_AF-A0A933EWI2-F1
#
_entry.id   AF-A0A933EWI2-F1
#
_cell.length_a   1.000
_cell.length_b   1.000
_cell.length_c   1.000
_cell.angle_alpha   90.00
_cell.angle_beta   90.00
_cell.angle_gamma   90.00
#
_symmetry.space_group_name_H-M   'P 1'
#
loop_
_entity.id
_entity.type
_entity.pdbx_description
1 polymer ?
#
loop_
_entity_poly.entity_id
_entity_poly.type
_entity_poly.pdbx_seq_one_letter_code
_entity_poly.pdbx_strand_id
1 'polypeptide(L)'
;MIKNPHPGRFIVFDSLDGSGQSTQAAKLSDFLREPQQKRLFGHTGVHLTKEPTPGLVGGLIRGQLSHEWKSGPECLQLLFSADRAHHLEREIIPLLERGVAVICDRYAFSALAYGSLEIKDFNWLLSLQKNFLFPDLTIFLKVPPKICVERMTQSRYELTLFEKEDLLVEVWKNYEKLAKKFKHRNVQIIESRGTAEKTFEKVKKIVRKTLLN
;
A
#
# COMPACT_ATOMS: atom_id res chain seq x y z
N MET A 1 -6.73 -5.94 12.69
CA MET A 1 -7.36 -5.52 11.44
C MET A 1 -8.58 -6.39 11.18
N ILE A 2 -9.68 -5.77 10.78
CA ILE A 2 -11.02 -6.37 10.64
C ILE A 2 -11.20 -6.82 9.19
N LYS A 3 -11.79 -8.01 8.94
CA LYS A 3 -12.10 -8.45 7.57
C LYS A 3 -13.09 -7.47 6.92
N ASN A 4 -12.91 -7.13 5.64
CA ASN A 4 -13.86 -6.33 4.87
C ASN A 4 -15.26 -6.98 4.85
N PRO A 5 -16.31 -6.34 5.41
CA PRO A 5 -17.67 -6.87 5.40
C PRO A 5 -18.52 -6.37 4.21
N HIS A 6 -17.99 -5.49 3.37
CA HIS A 6 -18.73 -4.78 2.34
C HIS A 6 -18.67 -5.49 0.98
N PRO A 7 -19.62 -5.22 0.06
CA PRO A 7 -19.64 -5.86 -1.26
C PRO A 7 -18.49 -5.42 -2.18
N GLY A 8 -17.97 -4.20 -2.00
CA GLY A 8 -16.82 -3.70 -2.76
C GLY A 8 -15.54 -4.42 -2.38
N ARG A 9 -14.60 -4.53 -3.34
CA ARG A 9 -13.29 -5.15 -3.11
C ARG A 9 -12.26 -4.10 -2.73
N PHE A 10 -11.51 -4.36 -1.65
CA PHE A 10 -10.41 -3.50 -1.22
C PHE A 10 -9.06 -4.14 -1.55
N ILE A 11 -8.31 -3.52 -2.47
CA ILE A 11 -7.04 -4.01 -2.98
C ILE A 11 -5.95 -3.01 -2.62
N VAL A 12 -4.85 -3.48 -2.05
CA VAL A 12 -3.72 -2.62 -1.64
C VAL A 12 -2.44 -3.03 -2.35
N PHE A 13 -1.69 -2.05 -2.82
CA PHE A 13 -0.27 -2.22 -3.15
C PHE A 13 0.57 -1.54 -2.07
N ASP A 14 1.47 -2.29 -1.42
CA ASP A 14 2.25 -1.76 -0.29
C ASP A 14 3.67 -2.32 -0.32
N SER A 15 4.60 -1.55 -0.85
CA SER A 15 5.94 -1.98 -1.21
C SER A 15 6.96 -0.87 -0.93
N LEU A 16 8.23 -1.14 -1.21
CA LEU A 16 9.26 -0.11 -1.19
C LEU A 16 8.91 1.04 -2.15
N ASP A 17 9.36 2.25 -1.80
CA ASP A 17 9.46 3.35 -2.78
C ASP A 17 10.31 2.91 -3.98
N GLY A 18 10.04 3.43 -5.17
CA GLY A 18 10.74 3.03 -6.41
C GLY A 18 10.38 1.63 -6.96
N SER A 19 9.54 0.85 -6.26
CA SER A 19 9.13 -0.48 -6.72
C SER A 19 8.23 -0.49 -7.96
N GLY A 20 7.58 0.64 -8.27
CA GLY A 20 6.59 0.77 -9.34
C GLY A 20 5.16 0.45 -8.92
N GLN A 21 4.87 0.43 -7.61
CA GLN A 21 3.54 0.12 -7.08
C GLN A 21 2.45 1.07 -7.60
N SER A 22 2.72 2.38 -7.68
CA SER A 22 1.77 3.37 -8.19
C SER A 22 1.40 3.09 -9.65
N THR A 23 2.38 2.68 -10.46
CA THR A 23 2.16 2.28 -11.86
C THR A 23 1.28 1.03 -11.94
N GLN A 24 1.52 0.03 -11.09
CA GLN A 24 0.71 -1.19 -11.08
C GLN A 24 -0.71 -0.96 -10.56
N ALA A 25 -0.87 -0.07 -9.57
CA ALA A 25 -2.18 0.33 -9.06
C ALA A 25 -3.00 1.08 -10.13
N ALA A 26 -2.37 2.01 -10.86
CA ALA A 26 -3.00 2.69 -11.98
C ALA A 26 -3.42 1.73 -13.11
N LYS A 27 -2.49 0.86 -13.55
CA LYS A 27 -2.80 -0.17 -14.56
C LYS A 27 -3.94 -1.10 -14.11
N LEU A 28 -3.98 -1.47 -12.83
CA LEU A 28 -5.07 -2.30 -12.30
C LEU A 28 -6.40 -1.54 -12.30
N SER A 29 -6.40 -0.25 -11.96
CA SER A 29 -7.59 0.60 -12.04
C SER A 29 -8.14 0.62 -13.46
N ASP A 30 -7.30 0.87 -14.45
CA ASP A 30 -7.72 0.94 -15.86
C ASP A 30 -8.28 -0.40 -16.34
N PHE A 31 -7.60 -1.50 -16.01
CA PHE A 31 -8.05 -2.84 -16.34
C PHE A 31 -9.40 -3.19 -15.71
N LEU A 32 -9.63 -2.88 -14.43
CA LEU A 32 -10.92 -3.15 -13.78
C LEU A 32 -12.05 -2.25 -14.33
N ARG A 33 -11.74 -1.08 -14.88
CA ARG A 33 -12.73 -0.20 -15.53
C ARG A 33 -13.22 -0.75 -16.87
N GLU A 34 -12.48 -1.66 -17.51
CA GLU A 34 -12.93 -2.30 -18.75
C GLU A 34 -14.30 -2.98 -18.55
N PRO A 35 -15.27 -2.83 -19.48
CA PRO A 35 -16.62 -3.38 -19.30
C PRO A 35 -16.66 -4.88 -19.02
N GLN A 36 -15.74 -5.64 -19.65
CA GLN A 36 -15.62 -7.08 -19.44
C GLN A 36 -15.16 -7.43 -18.02
N GLN A 37 -14.18 -6.69 -17.49
CA GLN A 37 -13.71 -6.92 -16.11
C GLN A 37 -14.74 -6.44 -15.10
N LYS A 38 -15.37 -5.29 -15.33
CA LYS A 38 -16.47 -4.81 -14.47
C LYS A 38 -17.57 -5.85 -14.30
N ARG A 39 -17.98 -6.52 -15.39
CA ARG A 39 -18.95 -7.62 -15.35
C ARG A 39 -18.40 -8.86 -14.63
N LEU A 40 -17.16 -9.24 -14.92
CA LEU A 40 -16.53 -10.44 -14.35
C LEU A 40 -16.32 -10.34 -12.84
N PHE A 41 -15.85 -9.20 -12.34
CA PHE A 41 -15.59 -8.97 -10.92
C PHE A 41 -16.81 -8.45 -10.15
N GLY A 42 -17.89 -8.09 -10.86
CA GLY A 42 -19.18 -7.71 -10.25
C GLY A 42 -19.16 -6.40 -9.45
N HIS A 43 -18.25 -5.48 -9.75
CA HIS A 43 -18.16 -4.20 -9.04
C HIS A 43 -18.95 -3.08 -9.74
N THR A 44 -19.43 -2.10 -8.98
CA THR A 44 -20.25 -0.98 -9.49
C THR A 44 -19.40 0.15 -10.06
N GLY A 45 -18.13 0.23 -9.65
CA GLY A 45 -17.14 1.20 -10.12
C GLY A 45 -15.74 0.82 -9.66
N VAL A 46 -14.75 1.64 -10.02
CA VAL A 46 -13.35 1.49 -9.59
C VAL A 46 -12.85 2.83 -9.09
N HIS A 47 -12.16 2.82 -7.95
CA HIS A 47 -11.58 4.01 -7.34
C HIS A 47 -10.12 3.76 -7.00
N LEU A 48 -9.24 4.67 -7.41
CA LEU A 48 -7.81 4.62 -7.10
C LEU A 48 -7.51 5.73 -6.10
N THR A 49 -6.86 5.37 -5.00
CA THR A 49 -6.48 6.29 -3.93
C THR A 49 -5.10 5.96 -3.37
N LYS A 50 -4.58 6.77 -2.43
CA LYS A 50 -3.24 6.61 -1.86
C LYS A 50 -3.10 7.17 -0.45
N GLU A 51 -2.19 6.58 0.32
CA GLU A 51 -1.72 7.11 1.61
C GLU A 51 -0.25 7.57 1.52
N PRO A 52 0.15 8.66 2.20
CA PRO A 52 -0.68 9.56 2.98
C PRO A 52 -1.61 10.44 2.11
N THR A 53 -2.81 10.72 2.59
CA THR A 53 -3.86 11.43 1.82
C THR A 53 -3.54 12.91 1.59
N PRO A 54 -4.09 13.60 0.57
CA PRO A 54 -3.82 15.02 0.34
C PRO A 54 -4.40 15.96 1.41
N GLY A 55 -5.14 15.45 2.41
CA GLY A 55 -5.73 16.24 3.48
C GLY A 55 -4.72 16.79 4.49
N LEU A 56 -5.22 17.49 5.52
CA LEU A 56 -4.40 18.17 6.53
C LEU A 56 -3.42 17.22 7.25
N VAL A 57 -3.91 16.07 7.71
CA VAL A 57 -3.07 15.09 8.43
C VAL A 57 -2.00 14.51 7.52
N GLY A 58 -2.37 14.09 6.31
CA GLY A 58 -1.39 13.63 5.33
C GLY A 58 -0.41 14.73 4.88
N GLY A 59 -0.81 16.00 4.94
CA GLY A 59 0.08 17.16 4.77
C GLY A 59 1.18 17.21 5.82
N LEU A 60 0.83 17.03 7.10
CA LEU A 60 1.82 16.93 8.18
C LEU A 60 2.76 15.74 7.95
N ILE A 61 2.24 14.57 7.57
CA ILE A 61 3.10 13.42 7.28
C ILE A 61 4.10 13.75 6.16
N ARG A 62 3.61 14.28 5.03
CA ARG A 62 4.47 14.65 3.89
C ARG A 62 5.52 15.68 4.29
N GLY A 63 5.14 16.71 5.04
CA GLY A 63 6.08 17.72 5.54
C GLY A 63 7.18 17.13 6.41
N GLN A 64 6.89 16.08 7.19
CA GLN A 64 7.94 15.41 7.97
C GLN A 64 8.86 14.56 7.09
N LEU A 65 8.29 13.86 6.10
CA LEU A 65 9.05 13.06 5.13
C LEU A 65 9.95 13.93 4.22
N SER A 66 9.54 15.17 3.94
CA SER A 66 10.30 16.18 3.19
C SER A 66 11.17 17.09 4.09
N HIS A 67 11.28 16.80 5.39
CA HIS A 67 12.08 17.57 6.35
C HIS A 67 11.63 19.03 6.60
N GLU A 68 10.41 19.41 6.20
CA GLU A 68 9.82 20.73 6.48
C GLU A 68 9.50 20.94 7.97
N TRP A 69 9.25 19.86 8.70
CA TRP A 69 9.11 19.86 10.16
C TRP A 69 9.51 18.51 10.74
N LYS A 70 9.58 18.39 12.08
CA LYS A 70 10.01 17.16 12.75
C LYS A 70 9.14 16.84 13.97
N SER A 71 8.91 15.55 14.16
CA SER A 71 8.40 14.96 15.39
C SER A 71 9.14 13.66 15.71
N GLY A 72 8.89 13.08 16.88
CA GLY A 72 9.38 11.74 17.22
C GLY A 72 8.73 10.64 16.36
N PRO A 73 9.34 9.46 16.26
CA PRO A 73 8.84 8.37 15.43
C PRO A 73 7.44 7.89 15.85
N GLU A 74 7.12 7.90 17.15
CA GLU A 74 5.79 7.55 17.65
C GLU A 74 4.72 8.53 17.16
N CYS A 75 5.04 9.84 17.18
CA CYS A 75 4.14 10.87 16.68
C CYS A 75 3.87 10.68 15.18
N LEU A 76 4.91 10.40 14.39
CA LEU A 76 4.76 10.11 12.96
C LEU A 76 3.87 8.89 12.70
N GLN A 77 4.02 7.80 13.47
CA GLN A 77 3.15 6.62 13.33
C GLN A 77 1.70 6.86 13.76
N LEU A 78 1.49 7.71 14.77
CA LEU A 78 0.15 8.15 15.16
C LEU A 78 -0.48 9.02 14.06
N LEU A 79 0.29 9.90 13.41
CA LEU A 79 -0.19 10.69 12.27
C LEU A 79 -0.59 9.79 11.09
N PHE A 80 0.23 8.80 10.72
CA PHE A 80 -0.15 7.81 9.70
C PHE A 80 -1.44 7.07 10.06
N SER A 81 -1.63 6.75 11.34
CA SER A 81 -2.84 6.06 11.80
C SER A 81 -4.07 6.98 11.79
N ALA A 82 -3.91 8.27 12.12
CA ALA A 82 -4.97 9.27 12.05
C ALA A 82 -5.38 9.57 10.61
N ASP A 83 -4.41 9.71 9.69
CA ASP A 83 -4.66 9.91 8.25
C ASP A 83 -5.46 8.74 7.67
N ARG A 84 -5.06 7.50 7.99
CA ARG A 84 -5.76 6.28 7.59
C ARG A 84 -7.17 6.17 8.17
N ALA A 85 -7.35 6.50 9.45
CA ALA A 85 -8.67 6.47 10.07
C ALA A 85 -9.64 7.40 9.34
N HIS A 86 -9.19 8.63 9.05
CA HIS A 86 -9.96 9.61 8.29
C HIS A 86 -10.21 9.15 6.84
N HIS A 87 -9.19 8.59 6.18
CA HIS A 87 -9.29 8.06 4.82
C HIS A 87 -10.32 6.92 4.69
N LEU A 88 -10.31 6.00 5.66
CA LEU A 88 -11.29 4.91 5.72
C LEU A 88 -12.71 5.44 5.89
N GLU A 89 -12.92 6.33 6.86
CA GLU A 89 -14.23 6.89 7.19
C GLU A 89 -14.81 7.69 6.02
N ARG A 90 -14.00 8.55 5.38
CA ARG A 90 -14.49 9.55 4.43
C ARG A 90 -14.52 9.07 2.98
N GLU A 91 -13.67 8.11 2.63
CA GLU A 91 -13.46 7.73 1.23
C GLU A 91 -13.65 6.23 1.01
N ILE A 92 -12.83 5.39 1.65
CA ILE A 92 -12.77 3.97 1.32
C ILE A 92 -14.06 3.23 1.72
N ILE A 93 -14.51 3.33 2.97
CA ILE A 93 -15.68 2.57 3.47
C ILE A 93 -16.95 2.92 2.69
N PRO A 94 -17.31 4.21 2.49
CA PRO A 94 -18.50 4.57 1.71
C PRO A 94 -18.46 4.06 0.26
N LEU A 95 -17.28 3.93 -0.35
CA LEU A 95 -17.12 3.36 -1.69
C LEU A 95 -17.31 1.84 -1.67
N LEU A 96 -16.71 1.14 -0.70
CA LEU A 96 -16.85 -0.30 -0.56
C LEU A 96 -18.31 -0.71 -0.30
N GLU A 97 -19.04 0.05 0.51
CA GLU A 97 -20.48 -0.16 0.76
C GLU A 97 -21.31 -0.11 -0.53
N ARG A 98 -20.94 0.77 -1.47
CA ARG A 98 -21.59 0.90 -2.78
C ARG A 98 -21.16 -0.18 -3.80
N GLY A 99 -20.32 -1.13 -3.41
CA GLY A 99 -19.82 -2.17 -4.31
C GLY A 99 -18.68 -1.70 -5.23
N VAL A 100 -18.02 -0.58 -4.93
CA VAL A 100 -16.88 -0.08 -5.71
C VAL A 100 -15.63 -0.88 -5.38
N ALA A 101 -14.84 -1.24 -6.40
CA ALA A 101 -13.50 -1.76 -6.18
C ALA A 101 -12.54 -0.61 -5.86
N VAL A 102 -12.00 -0.59 -4.64
CA VAL A 102 -11.06 0.44 -4.17
C VAL A 102 -9.65 -0.13 -4.24
N ILE A 103 -8.77 0.54 -4.99
CA ILE A 103 -7.34 0.24 -5.09
C ILE A 103 -6.59 1.33 -4.34
N CYS A 104 -5.78 0.97 -3.35
CA CYS A 104 -5.01 1.92 -2.56
C CYS A 104 -3.50 1.68 -2.70
N ASP A 105 -2.79 2.75 -3.03
CA ASP A 105 -1.33 2.82 -3.04
C ASP A 105 -0.83 3.21 -1.63
N ARG A 106 -0.17 2.27 -0.96
CA ARG A 106 0.18 2.24 0.48
C ARG A 106 -1.02 2.09 1.41
N TYR A 107 -0.78 1.44 2.54
CA TYR A 107 -1.76 1.29 3.62
C TYR A 107 -1.04 0.91 4.93
N ALA A 108 -1.67 0.09 5.78
CA ALA A 108 -1.19 -0.29 7.10
C ALA A 108 0.15 -1.07 7.10
N PHE A 109 0.51 -1.77 6.02
CA PHE A 109 1.78 -2.52 6.00
C PHE A 109 3.00 -1.60 5.85
N SER A 110 2.86 -0.44 5.20
CA SER A 110 3.90 0.60 5.18
C SER A 110 4.22 1.07 6.61
N ALA A 111 3.20 1.30 7.44
CA ALA A 111 3.40 1.68 8.85
C ALA A 111 4.17 0.61 9.64
N LEU A 112 3.86 -0.67 9.42
CA LEU A 112 4.57 -1.77 10.07
C LEU A 112 6.00 -1.95 9.54
N ALA A 113 6.20 -1.87 8.23
CA ALA A 113 7.49 -2.15 7.59
C ALA A 113 8.50 -1.03 7.84
N TYR A 114 8.10 0.22 7.63
CA TYR A 114 8.95 1.40 7.83
C TYR A 114 9.04 1.81 9.30
N GLY A 115 7.91 1.79 10.03
CA GLY A 115 7.91 2.15 11.45
C GLY A 115 8.81 1.26 12.32
N SER A 116 9.00 0.00 11.92
CA SER A 116 9.91 -0.93 12.62
C SER A 116 11.39 -0.59 12.49
N LEU A 117 11.79 0.39 11.65
CA LEU A 117 13.16 0.88 11.60
C LEU A 117 13.51 1.69 12.86
N GLU A 118 12.56 2.49 13.33
CA GLU A 118 12.78 3.44 14.43
C GLU A 118 12.11 2.99 15.73
N ILE A 119 11.05 2.16 15.65
CA ILE A 119 10.27 1.71 16.80
C ILE A 119 10.44 0.20 17.02
N LYS A 120 11.04 -0.16 18.15
CA LYS A 120 11.32 -1.57 18.50
C LYS A 120 10.09 -2.34 18.96
N ASP A 121 9.09 -1.67 19.53
CA ASP A 121 7.85 -2.31 19.97
C ASP A 121 6.91 -2.58 18.77
N PHE A 122 7.09 -3.75 18.17
CA PHE A 122 6.24 -4.21 17.07
C PHE A 122 4.77 -4.42 17.49
N ASN A 123 4.51 -4.77 18.77
CA ASN A 123 3.15 -4.97 19.24
C ASN A 123 2.41 -3.65 19.35
N TRP A 124 3.09 -2.58 19.77
CA TRP A 124 2.55 -1.23 19.73
C TRP A 124 2.19 -0.81 18.31
N LEU A 125 3.11 -0.96 17.34
CA LEU A 125 2.85 -0.68 15.92
C LEU A 125 1.64 -1.45 15.38
N LEU A 126 1.56 -2.75 15.70
CA LEU A 126 0.45 -3.61 15.29
C LEU A 126 -0.87 -3.20 15.95
N SER A 127 -0.83 -2.73 17.20
CA SER A 127 -2.02 -2.30 17.94
C SER A 127 -2.67 -1.07 17.31
N LEU A 128 -1.89 -0.16 16.71
CA LEU A 128 -2.40 1.00 15.98
C LEU A 128 -3.23 0.58 14.75
N GLN A 129 -2.96 -0.61 14.19
CA GLN A 129 -3.64 -1.12 13.00
C GLN A 129 -4.85 -2.00 13.33
N LYS A 130 -5.12 -2.30 14.61
CA LYS A 130 -6.03 -3.39 15.00
C LYS A 130 -7.48 -3.18 14.54
N ASN A 131 -7.93 -1.93 14.46
CA ASN A 131 -9.31 -1.58 14.13
C ASN A 131 -9.53 -1.24 12.65
N PHE A 132 -8.48 -1.19 11.84
CA PHE A 132 -8.61 -0.86 10.42
C PHE A 132 -9.02 -2.07 9.58
N LEU A 133 -9.66 -1.80 8.44
CA LEU A 133 -10.02 -2.83 7.47
C LEU A 133 -8.78 -3.55 6.96
N PHE A 134 -8.85 -4.87 6.89
CA PHE A 134 -7.87 -5.72 6.24
C PHE A 134 -8.26 -5.82 4.75
N PRO A 135 -7.36 -5.50 3.80
CA PRO A 135 -7.66 -5.58 2.37
C PRO A 135 -8.00 -7.01 1.92
N ASP A 136 -8.92 -7.15 0.95
CA ASP A 136 -9.25 -8.44 0.34
C ASP A 136 -8.03 -9.07 -0.37
N LEU A 137 -7.13 -8.20 -0.86
CA LEU A 137 -5.85 -8.57 -1.44
C LEU A 137 -4.81 -7.48 -1.17
N THR A 138 -3.66 -7.86 -0.61
CA THR A 138 -2.49 -6.98 -0.50
C THR A 138 -1.36 -7.51 -1.37
N ILE A 139 -0.77 -6.65 -2.20
CA ILE A 139 0.32 -6.99 -3.11
C ILE A 139 1.59 -6.24 -2.70
N PHE A 140 2.67 -7.00 -2.47
CA PHE A 140 4.02 -6.48 -2.29
C PHE A 140 4.82 -6.74 -3.58
N LEU A 141 5.34 -5.69 -4.21
CA LEU A 141 6.21 -5.80 -5.38
C LEU A 141 7.66 -5.98 -4.91
N LYS A 142 8.22 -7.14 -5.19
CA LYS A 142 9.62 -7.45 -4.91
C LYS A 142 10.49 -6.91 -6.03
N VAL A 143 11.23 -5.86 -5.71
CA VAL A 143 12.24 -5.22 -6.55
C VAL A 143 13.51 -5.09 -5.70
N PRO A 144 14.71 -5.37 -6.24
CA PRO A 144 15.95 -5.12 -5.53
C PRO A 144 16.04 -3.66 -5.01
N PRO A 145 16.37 -3.42 -3.73
CA PRO A 145 16.47 -2.07 -3.16
C PRO A 145 17.33 -1.11 -3.97
N LYS A 146 18.47 -1.59 -4.49
CA LYS A 146 19.32 -0.81 -5.40
C LYS A 146 18.57 -0.24 -6.60
N ILE A 147 17.76 -1.08 -7.27
CA ILE A 147 16.95 -0.66 -8.43
C ILE A 147 15.86 0.33 -8.00
N CYS A 148 15.30 0.17 -6.80
CA CYS A 148 14.36 1.14 -6.25
C CYS A 148 15.00 2.53 -6.09
N VAL A 149 16.20 2.60 -5.51
CA VAL A 149 16.95 3.85 -5.35
C VAL A 149 17.26 4.47 -6.72
N GLU A 150 17.79 3.68 -7.67
CA GLU A 150 18.10 4.14 -9.03
C GLU A 150 16.88 4.78 -9.73
N ARG A 151 15.68 4.22 -9.55
CA ARG A 151 14.44 4.79 -10.13
C ARG A 151 14.00 6.08 -9.44
N MET A 152 14.21 6.18 -8.12
CA MET A 152 13.86 7.39 -7.37
C MET A 152 14.78 8.55 -7.72
N THR A 153 16.09 8.32 -7.81
CA THR A 153 17.06 9.36 -8.16
C THR A 153 16.93 9.86 -9.60
N GLN A 154 16.39 9.04 -10.51
CA GLN A 154 16.04 9.48 -11.86
C GLN A 154 14.78 10.37 -11.91
N SER A 155 13.90 10.26 -10.92
CA SER A 155 12.61 10.95 -10.91
C SER A 155 12.54 12.13 -9.94
N ARG A 156 13.48 12.23 -8.99
CA ARG A 156 13.53 13.26 -7.94
C ARG A 156 14.97 13.70 -7.69
N TYR A 157 15.13 14.98 -7.32
CA TYR A 157 16.42 15.57 -6.98
C TYR A 157 16.86 15.23 -5.55
N GLU A 158 15.91 15.08 -4.62
CA GLU A 158 16.17 14.75 -3.21
C GLU A 158 15.38 13.51 -2.76
N LEU A 159 16.05 12.69 -1.94
CA LEU A 159 15.51 11.47 -1.35
C LEU A 159 14.85 11.79 0.00
N THR A 160 13.71 11.17 0.28
CA THR A 160 12.98 11.33 1.55
C THR A 160 13.61 10.55 2.70
N LEU A 161 13.10 10.76 3.93
CA LEU A 161 13.61 10.21 5.20
C LEU A 161 14.05 8.73 5.15
N PHE A 162 13.36 7.87 4.39
CA PHE A 162 13.59 6.41 4.34
C PHE A 162 14.22 5.88 3.04
N GLU A 163 14.62 6.75 2.12
CA GLU A 163 14.97 6.35 0.74
C GLU A 163 16.46 5.99 0.53
N LYS A 164 17.18 5.60 1.60
CA LYS A 164 18.57 5.10 1.50
C LYS A 164 18.59 3.59 1.25
N GLU A 165 19.53 3.09 0.43
CA GLU A 165 19.58 1.67 0.04
C GLU A 165 19.59 0.71 1.24
N ASP A 166 20.48 0.93 2.22
CA ASP A 166 20.59 0.08 3.40
C ASP A 166 19.28 0.05 4.22
N LEU A 167 18.60 1.19 4.34
CA LEU A 167 17.29 1.27 5.00
C LEU A 167 16.25 0.47 4.21
N LEU A 168 16.21 0.61 2.88
CA LEU A 168 15.27 -0.15 2.04
C LEU A 168 15.52 -1.66 2.08
N VAL A 169 16.76 -2.10 2.26
CA VAL A 169 17.09 -3.51 2.52
C VAL A 169 16.44 -4.00 3.81
N GLU A 170 16.50 -3.21 4.89
CA GLU A 170 15.86 -3.53 6.17
C GLU A 170 14.33 -3.50 6.08
N VAL A 171 13.77 -2.49 5.42
CA VAL A 171 12.32 -2.40 5.17
C VAL A 171 11.83 -3.60 4.35
N TRP A 172 12.58 -4.04 3.34
CA TRP A 172 12.22 -5.23 2.56
C TRP A 172 12.19 -6.49 3.42
N LYS A 173 13.18 -6.69 4.31
CA LYS A 173 13.17 -7.80 5.27
C LYS A 173 11.92 -7.76 6.15
N ASN A 174 11.45 -6.57 6.53
CA ASN A 174 10.21 -6.43 7.29
C ASN A 174 8.98 -6.80 6.46
N TYR A 175 8.89 -6.36 5.20
CA TYR A 175 7.83 -6.80 4.28
C TYR A 175 7.80 -8.31 4.08
N GLU A 176 8.96 -8.97 3.95
CA GLU A 176 9.02 -10.43 3.81
C GLU A 176 8.51 -11.15 5.07
N LYS A 177 8.85 -10.66 6.26
CA LYS A 177 8.32 -11.18 7.53
C LYS A 177 6.81 -10.99 7.62
N LEU A 178 6.31 -9.81 7.25
CA LEU A 178 4.88 -9.48 7.23
C LEU A 178 4.12 -10.38 6.24
N ALA A 179 4.64 -10.57 5.02
CA ALA A 179 4.04 -11.46 4.03
C ALA A 179 3.94 -12.90 4.53
N LYS A 180 4.98 -13.42 5.20
CA LYS A 180 4.92 -14.75 5.83
C LYS A 180 3.87 -14.80 6.94
N LYS A 181 3.85 -13.81 7.84
CA LYS A 181 2.91 -13.73 8.97
C LYS A 181 1.45 -13.64 8.53
N PHE A 182 1.16 -12.89 7.46
CA PHE A 182 -0.19 -12.63 6.97
C PHE A 182 -0.54 -13.38 5.67
N LYS A 183 0.24 -14.41 5.29
CA LYS A 183 0.01 -15.20 4.07
C LYS A 183 -1.42 -15.79 3.99
N HIS A 184 -1.96 -16.20 5.13
CA HIS A 184 -3.33 -16.75 5.26
C HIS A 184 -4.44 -15.70 5.06
N ARG A 185 -4.08 -14.43 4.87
CA ARG A 185 -4.99 -13.29 4.69
C ARG A 185 -4.77 -12.62 3.33
N ASN A 186 -4.45 -13.38 2.28
CA ASN A 186 -4.27 -12.86 0.91
C ASN A 186 -3.19 -11.76 0.76
N VAL A 187 -2.10 -11.87 1.51
CA VAL A 187 -0.90 -11.05 1.29
C VAL A 187 0.03 -11.78 0.33
N GLN A 188 0.31 -11.19 -0.83
CA GLN A 188 1.03 -11.82 -1.94
C GLN A 188 2.28 -11.00 -2.31
N ILE A 189 3.41 -11.69 -2.48
CA ILE A 189 4.63 -11.09 -3.05
C ILE A 189 4.66 -11.39 -4.56
N ILE A 190 4.91 -10.36 -5.37
CA ILE A 190 5.12 -10.47 -6.81
C ILE A 190 6.54 -10.06 -7.15
N GLU A 191 7.32 -10.98 -7.73
CA GLU A 191 8.62 -10.65 -8.33
C GLU A 191 8.41 -9.69 -9.52
N SER A 192 8.83 -8.44 -9.34
CA SER A 192 8.68 -7.35 -10.30
C SER A 192 10.04 -7.07 -10.96
N ARG A 193 10.41 -7.95 -11.89
CA ARG A 193 11.64 -7.83 -12.71
C ARG A 193 11.25 -7.62 -14.18
N GLY A 194 11.91 -6.67 -14.85
CA GLY A 194 11.65 -6.32 -16.25
C GLY A 194 10.64 -5.18 -16.40
N THR A 195 9.82 -5.24 -17.45
CA THR A 195 8.90 -4.16 -17.82
C THR A 195 7.66 -4.10 -16.93
N ALA A 196 7.02 -2.93 -16.90
CA ALA A 196 5.78 -2.71 -16.15
C ALA A 196 4.66 -3.66 -16.62
N GLU A 197 4.61 -3.98 -17.92
CA GLU A 197 3.64 -4.87 -18.55
C GLU A 197 3.81 -6.32 -18.08
N LYS A 198 5.06 -6.83 -18.04
CA LYS A 198 5.34 -8.18 -17.54
C LYS A 198 4.95 -8.34 -16.08
N THR A 199 5.18 -7.31 -15.27
CA THR A 199 4.73 -7.27 -13.87
C THR A 199 3.21 -7.25 -13.80
N PHE A 200 2.56 -6.46 -14.65
CA PHE A 200 1.12 -6.33 -14.68
C PHE A 200 0.39 -7.62 -15.06
N GLU A 201 0.96 -8.43 -15.97
CA GLU A 201 0.41 -9.77 -16.24
C GLU A 201 0.39 -10.67 -15.01
N LYS A 202 1.39 -10.57 -14.12
CA LYS A 202 1.40 -11.31 -12.85
C LYS A 202 0.36 -10.77 -11.88
N VAL A 203 0.20 -9.45 -11.82
CA VAL A 203 -0.84 -8.79 -11.02
C VAL A 203 -2.23 -9.29 -11.43
N LYS A 204 -2.55 -9.28 -12.74
CA LYS A 204 -3.85 -9.77 -13.26
C LYS A 204 -4.14 -11.21 -12.85
N LYS A 205 -3.13 -12.10 -12.94
CA LYS A 205 -3.26 -13.51 -12.53
C LYS A 205 -3.60 -13.65 -11.04
N ILE A 206 -2.92 -12.90 -10.17
CA ILE A 206 -3.15 -12.95 -8.72
C ILE A 206 -4.51 -12.35 -8.36
N VAL A 207 -4.88 -11.22 -8.96
CA VAL A 207 -6.17 -10.56 -8.74
C VAL A 207 -7.32 -11.50 -9.11
N ARG A 208 -7.27 -12.12 -10.31
CA ARG A 208 -8.28 -13.11 -10.72
C ARG A 208 -8.34 -14.30 -9.76
N LYS A 209 -7.19 -14.88 -9.44
CA LYS A 209 -7.10 -16.04 -8.52
C LYS A 209 -7.65 -15.73 -7.12
N THR A 210 -7.50 -14.50 -6.64
CA THR A 210 -7.84 -14.16 -5.25
C THR A 210 -9.27 -13.66 -5.10
N LEU A 211 -9.79 -12.95 -6.10
CA LEU A 211 -11.09 -12.26 -5.99
C LEU A 211 -12.25 -12.96 -6.72
N LEU A 212 -11.96 -13.93 -7.58
CA LEU A 212 -12.97 -14.71 -8.33
C LEU A 212 -13.08 -16.17 -7.87
N ASN A 213 -12.21 -16.61 -6.95
CA ASN A 213 -12.31 -17.89 -6.25
C ASN A 213 -12.96 -17.67 -4.89
#